data_AF-A0A832ZMJ7-F1
#
_entry.id   AF-A0A832ZMJ7-F1
#
_cell.length_a   1.000
_cell.length_b   1.000
_cell.length_c   1.000
_cell.angle_alpha   90.00
_cell.angle_beta   90.00
_cell.angle_gamma   90.00
#
_symmetry.space_group_name_H-M   'P 1'
#
loop_
_entity.id
_entity.type
_entity.pdbx_description
1 polymer ?
#
loop_
_entity_poly.entity_id
_entity_poly.type
_entity_poly.pdbx_seq_one_letter_code
_entity_poly.pdbx_strand_id
1 'polypeptide(L)'
;MACAAEIGEPETVMPRWTGLLSEWTVVVIYGQVSKQLFQSTYKWLQLHQDIAQIVVLVILLFILLILVYNLFRESLEAFVLYLLVVSMTIIWFFNSDEFVIRFKSIHLALLLLFSCLMFYLAPKLSRELGFLIYGLAFASPTFRDVVKTLDRDFLSLIFFVATLALIMNLSFAPTSFRADFEVALLSIFTLVTVGLSFYALAIPLAFVLTFPKRHKRNFIYVMLTLTGVIAFWKIFGIGITVEFPHTHTNYIMGMFVKETLIQLILIVYFFTTNFKTAIGERGQVLFLQVLALMYFPLLTVNPVIFTPLVIVISALSIRLTQKI
;
A
#
# COMPACT_ATOMS: atom_id res chain seq x y z
N MET A 1 64.50 11.19 -25.53
CA MET A 1 64.19 12.50 -24.94
C MET A 1 63.03 13.09 -25.73
N ALA A 2 61.81 12.90 -25.24
CA ALA A 2 60.58 13.43 -25.83
C ALA A 2 59.87 14.21 -24.72
N CYS A 3 59.63 15.50 -24.98
CA CYS A 3 59.02 16.44 -24.06
C CYS A 3 57.50 16.34 -24.23
N ALA A 4 56.77 15.90 -23.20
CA ALA A 4 55.31 15.87 -23.19
C ALA A 4 54.79 17.24 -22.75
N ALA A 5 53.97 17.87 -23.58
CA ALA A 5 53.29 19.12 -23.28
C ALA A 5 51.99 18.82 -22.51
N GLU A 6 51.87 19.37 -21.30
CA GLU A 6 50.63 19.40 -20.53
C GLU A 6 49.64 20.38 -21.17
N ILE A 7 48.48 19.85 -21.57
CA ILE A 7 47.34 20.65 -22.01
C ILE A 7 46.48 20.91 -20.78
N GLY A 8 46.51 22.14 -20.27
CA GLY A 8 45.65 22.58 -19.17
C GLY A 8 44.19 22.60 -19.59
N GLU A 9 43.33 21.92 -18.82
CA GLU A 9 41.88 22.00 -18.98
C GLU A 9 41.36 23.38 -18.55
N PRO A 10 40.39 23.96 -19.27
CA PRO A 10 39.80 25.23 -18.90
C PRO A 10 38.90 25.07 -17.67
N GLU A 11 39.27 25.74 -16.57
CA GLU A 11 38.42 25.93 -15.40
C GLU A 11 37.10 26.62 -15.80
N THR A 12 36.03 25.84 -15.84
CA THR A 12 34.67 26.37 -15.97
C THR A 12 34.23 26.94 -14.63
N VAL A 13 34.48 28.22 -14.43
CA VAL A 13 33.98 28.99 -13.29
C VAL A 13 32.45 29.05 -13.36
N MET A 14 31.78 28.16 -12.61
CA MET A 14 30.33 28.25 -12.45
C MET A 14 29.98 29.50 -11.62
N PRO A 15 28.92 30.25 -12.01
CA PRO A 15 28.45 31.38 -11.23
C PRO A 15 27.94 30.91 -9.86
N ARG A 16 28.59 31.44 -8.81
CA ARG A 16 28.27 31.20 -7.41
C ARG A 16 26.97 31.92 -7.03
N TRP A 17 25.83 31.32 -7.36
CA TRP A 17 24.52 31.72 -6.84
C TRP A 17 24.37 31.25 -5.38
N THR A 18 25.09 31.90 -4.46
CA THR A 18 24.98 31.65 -3.01
C THR A 18 24.48 32.90 -2.29
N GLY A 19 23.29 33.36 -2.66
CA GLY A 19 22.62 34.45 -1.96
C GLY A 19 21.12 34.40 -2.22
N LEU A 20 20.34 34.22 -1.16
CA LEU A 20 18.87 34.22 -1.13
C LEU A 20 18.13 32.95 -1.58
N LEU A 21 18.60 31.76 -1.20
CA LEU A 21 17.66 30.69 -0.84
C LEU A 21 17.63 30.64 0.68
N SER A 22 16.66 31.36 1.23
CA SER A 22 16.28 31.33 2.64
C SER A 22 16.37 29.91 3.18
N GLU A 23 17.04 29.76 4.32
CA GLU A 23 16.97 28.59 5.18
C GLU A 23 15.50 28.30 5.50
N TRP A 24 14.83 27.57 4.63
CA TRP A 24 13.63 26.85 5.00
C TRP A 24 14.14 25.72 5.89
N THR A 25 14.07 25.94 7.20
CA THR A 25 14.26 24.88 8.19
C THR A 25 13.36 23.72 7.80
N VAL A 26 13.97 22.67 7.27
CA VAL A 26 13.31 21.44 6.88
C VAL A 26 12.86 20.76 8.16
N VAL A 27 11.60 20.95 8.52
CA VAL A 27 10.99 20.27 9.66
C VAL A 27 10.45 18.94 9.16
N VAL A 28 11.29 17.92 9.31
CA VAL A 28 11.07 16.55 8.83
C VAL A 28 9.80 15.96 9.43
N ILE A 29 8.82 15.58 8.61
CA ILE A 29 7.70 14.73 9.05
C ILE A 29 8.20 13.30 9.14
N TYR A 30 8.78 12.95 10.28
CA TYR A 30 8.62 11.59 10.74
C TYR A 30 7.44 11.57 11.67
N GLY A 31 6.47 10.70 11.38
CA GLY A 31 5.49 10.31 12.38
C GLY A 31 6.26 9.78 13.58
N GLN A 32 6.56 10.64 14.56
CA GLN A 32 7.24 10.27 15.80
C GLN A 32 6.51 9.11 16.44
N VAL A 33 5.18 9.09 16.29
CA VAL A 33 4.25 8.00 16.61
C VAL A 33 4.63 6.70 15.93
N SER A 34 4.78 6.69 14.62
CA SER A 34 5.08 5.48 13.85
C SER A 34 6.45 4.92 14.22
N LYS A 35 7.46 5.79 14.39
CA LYS A 35 8.80 5.41 14.84
C LYS A 35 8.77 4.90 16.27
N GLN A 36 8.02 5.55 17.17
CA GLN A 36 7.93 5.18 18.58
C GLN A 36 7.12 3.89 18.78
N LEU A 37 5.99 3.73 18.08
CA LEU A 37 5.21 2.49 18.08
C LEU A 37 6.04 1.35 17.52
N PHE A 38 6.68 1.54 16.35
CA PHE A 38 7.55 0.53 15.74
C PHE A 38 8.74 0.21 16.65
N GLN A 39 9.42 1.20 17.23
CA GLN A 39 10.51 0.97 18.17
C GLN A 39 10.04 0.29 19.45
N SER A 40 8.86 0.62 19.97
CA SER A 40 8.31 0.01 21.18
C SER A 40 7.92 -1.44 20.93
N THR A 41 7.21 -1.73 19.84
CA THR A 41 6.85 -3.11 19.47
C THR A 41 8.10 -3.92 19.15
N TYR A 42 9.06 -3.33 18.43
CA TYR A 42 10.34 -3.97 18.12
C TYR A 42 11.16 -4.26 19.38
N LYS A 43 11.28 -3.30 20.31
CA LYS A 43 11.96 -3.50 21.60
C LYS A 43 11.28 -4.58 22.44
N TRP A 44 9.95 -4.59 22.49
CA TRP A 44 9.21 -5.62 23.18
C TRP A 44 9.43 -7.01 22.56
N LEU A 45 9.43 -7.08 21.22
CA LEU A 45 9.76 -8.30 20.48
C LEU A 45 11.19 -8.77 20.76
N GLN A 46 12.15 -7.85 20.89
CA GLN A 46 13.52 -8.19 21.26
C GLN A 46 13.64 -8.71 22.70
N LEU A 47 12.86 -8.15 23.64
CA LEU A 47 12.92 -8.53 25.05
C LEU A 47 12.37 -9.96 25.29
N HIS A 48 11.39 -10.38 24.50
CA HIS A 48 10.75 -11.71 24.61
C HIS A 48 10.97 -12.52 23.33
N GLN A 49 12.21 -12.49 22.82
CA GLN A 49 12.55 -12.88 21.46
C GLN A 49 11.96 -14.22 21.00
N ASP A 50 12.04 -15.28 21.80
CA ASP A 50 11.59 -16.61 21.34
C ASP A 50 10.07 -16.78 21.46
N ILE A 51 9.49 -16.41 22.60
CA ILE A 51 8.04 -16.58 22.86
C ILE A 51 7.22 -15.63 21.97
N ALA A 52 7.61 -14.36 21.88
CA ALA A 52 6.89 -13.38 21.08
C ALA A 52 6.92 -13.74 19.60
N GLN A 53 8.05 -14.23 19.08
CA GLN A 53 8.14 -14.68 17.69
C GLN A 53 7.21 -15.86 17.42
N ILE A 54 7.21 -16.87 18.29
CA ILE A 54 6.34 -18.05 18.13
C ILE A 54 4.88 -17.63 18.16
N VAL A 55 4.48 -16.80 19.14
CA VAL A 55 3.09 -16.31 19.25
C VAL A 55 2.67 -15.54 18.01
N VAL A 56 3.50 -14.60 17.53
CA VAL A 56 3.21 -13.83 16.31
C VAL A 56 3.11 -14.74 15.10
N LEU A 57 4.03 -15.70 14.96
CA LEU A 57 4.02 -16.65 13.85
C LEU A 57 2.75 -17.51 13.86
N VAL A 58 2.35 -18.03 15.02
CA VAL A 58 1.12 -18.83 15.19
C VAL A 58 -0.11 -18.00 14.81
N ILE A 59 -0.19 -16.74 15.25
CA ILE A 59 -1.30 -15.84 14.90
C ILE A 59 -1.33 -15.60 13.39
N LEU A 60 -0.20 -15.30 12.77
CA LEU A 60 -0.11 -15.08 11.32
C LEU A 60 -0.52 -16.30 10.51
N LEU A 61 -0.03 -17.49 10.90
CA LEU A 61 -0.38 -18.75 10.25
C LEU A 61 -1.86 -19.09 10.43
N PHE A 62 -2.44 -18.80 11.59
CA PHE A 62 -3.87 -19.00 11.84
C PHE A 62 -4.73 -18.09 10.95
N ILE A 63 -4.39 -16.80 10.86
CA ILE A 63 -5.07 -15.85 9.96
C ILE A 63 -4.93 -16.32 8.51
N LEU A 64 -3.72 -16.69 8.10
CA LEU A 64 -3.44 -17.19 6.75
C LEU A 64 -4.29 -18.42 6.43
N LEU A 65 -4.33 -19.41 7.32
CA LEU A 65 -5.10 -20.63 7.13
C LEU A 65 -6.61 -20.34 6.97
N ILE A 66 -7.16 -19.42 7.77
CA ILE A 66 -8.56 -19.00 7.62
C ILE A 66 -8.80 -18.35 6.25
N LEU A 67 -7.92 -17.44 5.83
CA LEU A 67 -8.06 -16.75 4.54
C LEU A 67 -7.91 -17.71 3.36
N VAL A 68 -6.98 -18.66 3.43
CA VAL A 68 -6.77 -19.68 2.40
C VAL A 68 -7.94 -20.65 2.35
N TYR A 69 -8.46 -21.08 3.50
CA TYR A 69 -9.65 -21.91 3.56
C TYR A 69 -10.86 -21.21 2.94
N ASN A 70 -11.07 -19.93 3.25
CA ASN A 70 -12.12 -19.13 2.65
C ASN A 70 -11.92 -18.96 1.14
N LEU A 71 -10.68 -18.77 0.68
CA LEU A 71 -10.36 -18.65 -0.75
C LEU A 71 -10.70 -19.97 -1.49
N PHE A 72 -10.27 -21.10 -0.95
CA PHE A 72 -10.61 -22.44 -1.46
C PHE A 72 -12.11 -22.68 -1.52
N ARG A 73 -12.83 -22.27 -0.47
CA ARG A 73 -14.30 -22.39 -0.43
C ARG A 73 -15.00 -21.50 -1.45
N GLU A 74 -14.45 -20.32 -1.74
CA GLU A 74 -15.04 -19.36 -2.70
C GLU A 74 -14.74 -19.74 -4.16
N SER A 75 -13.51 -20.18 -4.48
CA SER A 75 -13.12 -20.56 -5.85
C SER A 75 -11.94 -21.54 -5.84
N LEU A 76 -12.14 -22.72 -6.43
CA LEU A 76 -11.08 -23.72 -6.62
C LEU A 76 -9.95 -23.17 -7.50
N GLU A 77 -10.30 -22.47 -8.58
CA GLU A 77 -9.35 -21.89 -9.52
C GLU A 77 -8.46 -20.84 -8.83
N ALA A 78 -9.07 -19.97 -8.02
CA ALA A 78 -8.34 -18.97 -7.24
C ALA A 78 -7.38 -19.63 -6.25
N PHE A 79 -7.78 -20.74 -5.63
CA PHE A 79 -6.90 -21.51 -4.75
C PHE A 79 -5.71 -22.13 -5.48
N VAL A 80 -5.91 -22.72 -6.65
CA VAL A 80 -4.81 -23.28 -7.46
C VAL A 80 -3.82 -22.19 -7.87
N LEU A 81 -4.30 -21.04 -8.35
CA LEU A 81 -3.43 -19.92 -8.69
C LEU A 81 -2.74 -19.34 -7.46
N TYR A 82 -3.40 -19.32 -6.30
CA TYR A 82 -2.76 -18.92 -5.06
C TYR A 82 -1.64 -19.88 -4.65
N LEU A 83 -1.82 -21.20 -4.78
CA LEU A 83 -0.74 -22.17 -4.54
C LEU A 83 0.46 -21.94 -5.47
N LEU A 84 0.22 -21.58 -6.73
CA LEU A 84 1.27 -21.19 -7.66
C LEU A 84 2.02 -19.95 -7.15
N VAL A 85 1.30 -18.90 -6.73
CA VAL A 85 1.89 -17.69 -6.16
C VAL A 85 2.70 -18.00 -4.90
N VAL A 86 2.16 -18.80 -3.99
CA VAL A 86 2.87 -19.26 -2.78
C VAL A 86 4.16 -19.99 -3.15
N SER A 87 4.11 -20.91 -4.09
CA SER A 87 5.28 -21.69 -4.52
C SER A 87 6.36 -20.79 -5.10
N MET A 88 6.00 -19.89 -6.02
CA MET A 88 6.92 -18.92 -6.62
C MET A 88 7.51 -17.97 -5.58
N THR A 89 6.69 -17.56 -4.62
CA THR A 89 7.08 -16.65 -3.55
C THR A 89 8.06 -17.31 -2.58
N ILE A 90 7.83 -18.57 -2.21
CA ILE A 90 8.75 -19.36 -1.39
C ILE A 90 10.08 -19.54 -2.13
N ILE A 91 10.04 -19.93 -3.40
CA ILE A 91 11.26 -20.11 -4.22
C ILE A 91 12.04 -18.79 -4.28
N TRP A 92 11.37 -17.68 -4.56
CA TRP A 92 12.00 -16.36 -4.60
C TRP A 92 12.62 -15.97 -3.25
N PHE A 93 11.90 -16.22 -2.15
CA PHE A 93 12.38 -15.90 -0.80
C PHE A 93 13.64 -16.68 -0.41
N PHE A 94 13.70 -17.97 -0.73
CA PHE A 94 14.85 -18.81 -0.38
C PHE A 94 16.02 -18.70 -1.37
N ASN A 95 15.77 -18.31 -2.62
CA ASN A 95 16.81 -18.21 -3.65
C ASN A 95 17.39 -16.78 -3.79
N SER A 96 16.84 -15.79 -3.10
CA SER A 96 17.36 -14.43 -3.15
C SER A 96 18.25 -14.14 -1.94
N ASP A 97 19.51 -13.79 -2.23
CA ASP A 97 20.46 -13.28 -1.24
C ASP A 97 20.06 -11.90 -0.69
N GLU A 98 19.04 -11.26 -1.29
CA GLU A 98 18.55 -9.94 -0.90
C GLU A 98 17.79 -9.96 0.44
N PHE A 99 17.32 -11.13 0.90
CA PHE A 99 16.62 -11.29 2.18
C PHE A 99 17.60 -11.46 3.35
N VAL A 100 18.28 -10.38 3.73
CA VAL A 100 19.17 -10.35 4.92
C VAL A 100 18.35 -10.03 6.17
N ILE A 101 17.59 -11.00 6.70
CA ILE A 101 16.60 -10.72 7.75
C ILE A 101 16.77 -11.65 8.94
N ARG A 102 16.79 -11.06 10.14
CA ARG A 102 16.91 -11.76 11.43
C ARG A 102 15.69 -12.64 11.75
N PHE A 103 14.52 -12.28 11.22
CA PHE A 103 13.22 -12.93 11.44
C PHE A 103 12.65 -13.58 10.16
N LYS A 104 13.42 -14.47 9.52
CA LYS A 104 13.06 -15.06 8.21
C LYS A 104 11.66 -15.67 8.18
N SER A 105 11.28 -16.43 9.22
CA SER A 105 9.98 -17.11 9.27
C SER A 105 8.79 -16.15 9.35
N ILE A 106 8.92 -15.06 10.13
CA ILE A 106 7.87 -14.04 10.26
C ILE A 106 7.73 -13.26 8.96
N HIS A 107 8.84 -12.88 8.33
CA HIS A 107 8.79 -12.21 7.03
C HIS A 107 8.10 -13.08 5.99
N LEU A 108 8.52 -14.35 5.88
CA LEU A 108 7.89 -15.28 4.95
C LEU A 108 6.38 -15.39 5.22
N ALA A 109 5.97 -15.59 6.48
CA ALA A 109 4.55 -15.67 6.84
C ALA A 109 3.76 -14.39 6.48
N LEU A 110 4.34 -13.21 6.74
CA LEU A 110 3.75 -11.93 6.36
C LEU A 110 3.63 -11.76 4.85
N LEU A 111 4.60 -12.27 4.10
CA LEU A 111 4.67 -12.15 2.65
C LEU A 111 3.69 -13.13 1.97
N LEU A 112 3.47 -14.32 2.55
CA LEU A 112 2.38 -15.23 2.18
C LEU A 112 1.01 -14.65 2.54
N LEU A 113 0.88 -14.02 3.71
CA LEU A 113 -0.36 -13.31 4.07
C LEU A 113 -0.64 -12.16 3.11
N PHE A 114 0.39 -11.39 2.77
CA PHE A 114 0.29 -10.29 1.82
C PHE A 114 -0.18 -10.78 0.45
N SER A 115 0.42 -11.86 -0.08
CA SER A 115 0.00 -12.41 -1.36
C SER A 115 -1.45 -12.92 -1.31
N CYS A 116 -1.88 -13.55 -0.20
CA CYS A 116 -3.26 -13.95 0.00
C CYS A 116 -4.21 -12.74 -0.01
N LEU A 117 -3.89 -11.66 0.70
CA LEU A 117 -4.70 -10.44 0.74
C LEU A 117 -4.86 -9.78 -0.63
N MET A 118 -3.86 -9.89 -1.52
CA MET A 118 -3.96 -9.40 -2.90
C MET A 118 -5.07 -10.11 -3.69
N PHE A 119 -5.32 -11.41 -3.44
CA PHE A 119 -6.47 -12.11 -4.04
C PHE A 119 -7.81 -11.57 -3.57
N TYR A 120 -7.86 -11.08 -2.33
CA TYR A 120 -9.06 -10.43 -1.79
C TYR A 120 -9.30 -9.03 -2.37
N LEU A 121 -8.35 -8.43 -3.08
CA LEU A 121 -8.61 -7.20 -3.84
C LEU A 121 -9.46 -7.46 -5.10
N ALA A 122 -9.39 -8.66 -5.68
CA ALA A 122 -10.22 -9.03 -6.82
C ALA A 122 -11.70 -9.19 -6.42
N PRO A 123 -12.66 -9.01 -7.36
CA PRO A 123 -14.07 -9.22 -7.07
C PRO A 123 -14.38 -10.64 -6.62
N LYS A 124 -15.38 -10.78 -5.75
CA LYS A 124 -15.70 -12.04 -5.08
C LYS A 124 -16.03 -13.19 -6.05
N LEU A 125 -16.65 -12.88 -7.19
CA LEU A 125 -17.03 -13.88 -8.19
C LEU A 125 -15.87 -14.35 -9.07
N SER A 126 -14.73 -13.67 -9.01
CA SER A 126 -13.59 -13.88 -9.90
C SER A 126 -12.27 -13.68 -9.14
N ARG A 127 -12.13 -14.40 -8.03
CA ARG A 127 -10.99 -14.29 -7.11
C ARG A 127 -9.67 -14.65 -7.76
N GLU A 128 -9.71 -15.50 -8.78
CA GLU A 128 -8.59 -15.92 -9.59
C GLU A 128 -7.89 -14.74 -10.28
N LEU A 129 -8.60 -13.66 -10.59
CA LEU A 129 -8.02 -12.41 -11.11
C LEU A 129 -7.07 -11.74 -10.10
N GLY A 130 -7.14 -12.13 -8.82
CA GLY A 130 -6.16 -11.78 -7.79
C GLY A 130 -4.72 -12.12 -8.17
N PHE A 131 -4.53 -13.20 -8.92
CA PHE A 131 -3.25 -13.58 -9.51
C PHE A 131 -2.69 -12.47 -10.40
N LEU A 132 -3.53 -11.86 -11.25
CA LEU A 132 -3.13 -10.78 -12.14
C LEU A 132 -2.82 -9.51 -11.35
N ILE A 133 -3.61 -9.18 -10.31
CA ILE A 133 -3.33 -8.02 -9.44
C ILE A 133 -1.96 -8.19 -8.77
N TYR A 134 -1.68 -9.38 -8.22
CA TYR A 134 -0.39 -9.71 -7.63
C TYR A 134 0.74 -9.64 -8.66
N GLY A 135 0.59 -10.26 -9.82
CA GLY A 135 1.61 -10.28 -10.88
C GLY A 135 1.92 -8.88 -11.42
N LEU A 136 0.91 -8.05 -11.63
CA LEU A 136 1.06 -6.66 -12.08
C LEU A 136 1.77 -5.80 -11.03
N ALA A 137 1.47 -5.96 -9.75
CA ALA A 137 2.18 -5.28 -8.67
C ALA A 137 3.62 -5.79 -8.56
N PHE A 138 3.83 -7.11 -8.59
CA PHE A 138 5.14 -7.75 -8.47
C PHE A 138 6.06 -7.45 -9.66
N ALA A 139 5.51 -7.10 -10.82
CA ALA A 139 6.28 -6.66 -11.99
C ALA A 139 7.06 -5.36 -11.74
N SER A 140 6.58 -4.49 -10.85
CA SER A 140 7.25 -3.24 -10.45
C SER A 140 8.50 -3.53 -9.61
N PRO A 141 9.71 -3.13 -10.06
CA PRO A 141 10.92 -3.18 -9.25
C PRO A 141 10.78 -2.46 -7.90
N THR A 142 10.20 -1.26 -7.90
CA THR A 142 10.00 -0.46 -6.68
C THR A 142 9.14 -1.21 -5.66
N PHE A 143 8.09 -1.89 -6.12
CA PHE A 143 7.27 -2.75 -5.27
C PHE A 143 8.08 -3.90 -4.68
N ARG A 144 8.90 -4.59 -5.48
CA ARG A 144 9.73 -5.71 -4.99
C ARG A 144 10.72 -5.24 -3.93
N ASP A 145 11.33 -4.08 -4.11
CA ASP A 145 12.31 -3.56 -3.16
C ASP A 145 11.69 -3.28 -1.79
N VAL A 146 10.45 -2.76 -1.73
CA VAL A 146 9.72 -2.60 -0.46
C VAL A 146 9.40 -3.95 0.20
N VAL A 147 9.10 -4.99 -0.57
CA VAL A 147 8.70 -6.31 -0.04
C VAL A 147 9.91 -7.15 0.42
N LYS A 148 11.13 -6.81 -0.03
CA LYS A 148 12.37 -7.50 0.36
C LYS A 148 12.76 -7.25 1.82
N THR A 149 12.42 -6.10 2.39
CA THR A 149 12.85 -5.71 3.75
C THR A 149 11.70 -5.78 4.75
N LEU A 150 11.96 -6.32 5.96
CA LEU A 150 10.99 -6.30 7.06
C LEU A 150 11.06 -4.95 7.80
N ASP A 151 10.69 -3.88 7.09
CA ASP A 151 10.71 -2.53 7.62
C ASP A 151 9.30 -1.96 7.81
N ARG A 152 9.25 -0.67 8.18
CA ARG A 152 8.00 0.06 8.37
C ARG A 152 7.19 0.17 7.07
N ASP A 153 7.85 0.31 5.93
CA ASP A 153 7.18 0.55 4.65
C ASP A 153 6.48 -0.72 4.18
N PHE A 154 7.12 -1.88 4.33
CA PHE A 154 6.49 -3.17 4.09
C PHE A 154 5.30 -3.42 5.02
N LEU A 155 5.43 -3.17 6.33
CA LEU A 155 4.32 -3.30 7.27
C LEU A 155 3.17 -2.35 6.93
N SER A 156 3.49 -1.09 6.60
CA SER A 156 2.51 -0.11 6.15
C SER A 156 1.77 -0.60 4.92
N LEU A 157 2.48 -1.23 3.97
CA LEU A 157 1.90 -1.79 2.76
C LEU A 157 0.98 -2.97 3.06
N ILE A 158 1.34 -3.87 3.99
CA ILE A 158 0.48 -4.99 4.42
C ILE A 158 -0.83 -4.47 5.00
N PHE A 159 -0.77 -3.53 5.94
CA PHE A 159 -1.98 -2.98 6.56
C PHE A 159 -2.81 -2.16 5.56
N PHE A 160 -2.17 -1.48 4.61
CA PHE A 160 -2.83 -0.83 3.49
C PHE A 160 -3.62 -1.83 2.64
N VAL A 161 -3.00 -2.93 2.22
CA VAL A 161 -3.66 -3.98 1.43
C VAL A 161 -4.74 -4.69 2.25
N ALA A 162 -4.51 -4.96 3.53
CA ALA A 162 -5.53 -5.53 4.41
C ALA A 162 -6.76 -4.62 4.53
N THR A 163 -6.55 -3.31 4.67
CA THR A 163 -7.63 -2.32 4.71
C THR A 163 -8.40 -2.28 3.40
N LEU A 164 -7.69 -2.25 2.26
CA LEU A 164 -8.33 -2.34 0.94
C LEU A 164 -9.12 -3.64 0.78
N ALA A 165 -8.54 -4.79 1.15
CA ALA A 165 -9.19 -6.08 1.10
C ALA A 165 -10.46 -6.09 1.96
N LEU A 166 -10.46 -5.47 3.14
CA LEU A 166 -11.69 -5.29 3.93
C LEU A 166 -12.71 -4.44 3.15
N ILE A 167 -12.37 -3.23 2.70
CA ILE A 167 -13.30 -2.37 1.94
C ILE A 167 -13.88 -3.08 0.71
N MET A 168 -13.06 -3.87 0.02
CA MET A 168 -13.42 -4.63 -1.18
C MET A 168 -14.31 -5.86 -0.90
N ASN A 169 -14.41 -6.32 0.35
CA ASN A 169 -15.14 -7.55 0.69
C ASN A 169 -16.27 -7.38 1.70
N LEU A 170 -16.31 -6.25 2.40
CA LEU A 170 -17.39 -5.97 3.33
C LEU A 170 -18.72 -5.84 2.58
N SER A 171 -19.61 -6.79 2.88
CA SER A 171 -20.99 -6.74 2.43
C SER A 171 -21.73 -5.80 3.36
N PHE A 172 -22.06 -4.60 2.88
CA PHE A 172 -22.86 -3.65 3.64
C PHE A 172 -24.35 -4.04 3.67
N ALA A 173 -24.65 -5.29 4.00
CA ALA A 173 -26.01 -5.76 4.22
C ALA A 173 -26.61 -5.07 5.46
N PRO A 174 -27.89 -4.66 5.41
CA PRO A 174 -28.55 -4.04 6.53
C PRO A 174 -28.85 -5.09 7.61
N THR A 175 -28.62 -4.73 8.88
CA THR A 175 -29.16 -5.37 10.11
C THR A 175 -28.58 -6.70 10.61
N SER A 176 -27.27 -6.77 10.90
CA SER A 176 -26.75 -7.85 11.77
C SER A 176 -25.60 -7.37 12.66
N PHE A 177 -25.39 -7.99 13.82
CA PHE A 177 -24.22 -7.77 14.69
C PHE A 177 -22.89 -7.84 13.93
N ARG A 178 -22.84 -8.69 12.89
CA ARG A 178 -21.74 -8.79 11.95
C ARG A 178 -21.40 -7.45 11.29
N ALA A 179 -22.41 -6.64 10.96
CA ALA A 179 -22.23 -5.34 10.32
C ALA A 179 -21.47 -4.34 11.20
N ASP A 180 -21.72 -4.35 12.51
CA ASP A 180 -21.06 -3.46 13.47
C ASP A 180 -19.63 -3.92 13.74
N PHE A 181 -19.42 -5.23 13.87
CA PHE A 181 -18.09 -5.83 13.96
C PHE A 181 -17.22 -5.51 12.73
N GLU A 182 -17.80 -5.60 11.53
CA GLU A 182 -17.14 -5.24 10.27
C GLU A 182 -16.71 -3.76 10.23
N VAL A 183 -17.57 -2.85 10.72
CA VAL A 183 -17.25 -1.41 10.81
C VAL A 183 -16.15 -1.14 11.84
N ALA A 184 -16.23 -1.78 13.00
CA ALA A 184 -15.20 -1.69 14.03
C ALA A 184 -13.85 -2.20 13.49
N LEU A 185 -13.83 -3.37 12.87
CA LEU A 185 -12.63 -3.96 12.27
C LEU A 185 -12.05 -3.03 11.20
N LEU A 186 -12.87 -2.52 10.28
CA LEU A 186 -12.43 -1.59 9.25
C LEU A 186 -11.85 -0.32 9.87
N SER A 187 -12.46 0.23 10.92
CA SER A 187 -11.95 1.43 11.60
C SER A 187 -10.60 1.18 12.25
N ILE A 188 -10.40 0.03 12.91
CA ILE A 188 -9.13 -0.36 13.53
C ILE A 188 -8.04 -0.50 12.47
N PHE A 189 -8.29 -1.25 11.39
CA PHE A 189 -7.31 -1.44 10.32
C PHE A 189 -6.96 -0.12 9.62
N THR A 190 -7.96 0.74 9.37
CA THR A 190 -7.71 2.07 8.81
C THR A 190 -6.86 2.92 9.74
N LEU A 191 -7.16 2.92 11.04
CA LEU A 191 -6.41 3.66 12.04
C LEU A 191 -4.96 3.18 12.16
N VAL A 192 -4.72 1.86 12.16
CA VAL A 192 -3.37 1.29 12.13
C VAL A 192 -2.65 1.70 10.85
N THR A 193 -3.32 1.64 9.71
CA THR A 193 -2.73 2.05 8.42
C THR A 193 -2.36 3.55 8.42
N VAL A 194 -3.24 4.42 8.93
CA VAL A 194 -2.95 5.86 9.10
C VAL A 194 -1.81 6.11 10.07
N GLY A 195 -1.74 5.34 11.17
CA GLY A 195 -0.65 5.41 12.13
C GLY A 195 0.70 5.00 11.53
N LEU A 196 0.70 4.06 10.57
CA LEU A 196 1.90 3.64 9.85
C LEU A 196 2.28 4.58 8.71
N SER A 197 1.30 5.09 7.96
CA SER A 197 1.48 6.06 6.87
C SER A 197 0.36 7.09 6.87
N PHE A 198 0.72 8.35 7.11
CA PHE A 198 -0.22 9.47 7.18
C PHE A 198 -1.02 9.65 5.88
N TYR A 199 -0.42 9.34 4.74
CA TYR A 199 -1.07 9.43 3.43
C TYR A 199 -2.28 8.50 3.29
N ALA A 200 -2.38 7.46 4.13
CA ALA A 200 -3.55 6.59 4.19
C ALA A 200 -4.82 7.30 4.68
N LEU A 201 -4.75 8.56 5.13
CA LEU A 201 -5.92 9.41 5.35
C LEU A 201 -6.75 9.63 4.07
N ALA A 202 -6.17 9.40 2.89
CA ALA A 202 -6.93 9.38 1.64
C ALA A 202 -7.98 8.26 1.62
N ILE A 203 -7.79 7.14 2.34
CA ILE A 203 -8.73 6.02 2.39
C ILE A 203 -10.09 6.45 2.96
N PRO A 204 -10.21 6.97 4.21
CA PRO A 204 -11.50 7.40 4.73
C PRO A 204 -12.09 8.56 3.90
N LEU A 205 -11.27 9.45 3.34
CA LEU A 205 -11.77 10.54 2.49
C LEU A 205 -12.38 10.00 1.18
N ALA A 206 -11.67 9.11 0.47
CA ALA A 206 -12.18 8.43 -0.70
C ALA A 206 -13.46 7.63 -0.36
N PHE A 207 -13.50 6.98 0.80
CA PHE A 207 -14.67 6.24 1.26
C PHE A 207 -15.91 7.13 1.44
N VAL A 208 -15.76 8.33 2.03
CA VAL A 208 -16.85 9.31 2.16
C VAL A 208 -17.35 9.77 0.79
N LEU A 209 -16.44 10.12 -0.11
CA LEU A 209 -16.79 10.63 -1.44
C LEU A 209 -17.52 9.59 -2.29
N THR A 210 -17.16 8.32 -2.14
CA THR A 210 -17.62 7.24 -3.05
C THR A 210 -18.88 6.55 -2.59
N PHE A 211 -19.17 6.54 -1.29
CA PHE A 211 -20.36 5.90 -0.73
C PHE A 211 -21.29 6.87 0.00
N PRO A 212 -21.82 7.92 -0.66
CA PRO A 212 -22.61 8.94 0.01
C PRO A 212 -23.94 8.41 0.57
N LYS A 213 -24.61 7.47 -0.10
CA LYS A 213 -26.00 7.08 0.19
C LYS A 213 -26.21 6.10 1.35
N ARG A 214 -25.15 5.51 1.93
CA ARG A 214 -25.24 4.53 3.04
C ARG A 214 -24.97 5.20 4.39
N HIS A 215 -25.72 6.27 4.64
CA HIS A 215 -25.38 7.34 5.59
C HIS A 215 -24.99 6.87 7.00
N LYS A 216 -25.76 5.99 7.66
CA LYS A 216 -25.54 5.71 9.09
C LYS A 216 -24.22 4.96 9.37
N ARG A 217 -23.95 3.84 8.69
CA ARG A 217 -22.73 3.02 8.94
C ARG A 217 -21.46 3.71 8.46
N ASN A 218 -21.52 4.33 7.28
CA ASN A 218 -20.38 5.05 6.73
C ASN A 218 -20.01 6.24 7.64
N PHE A 219 -21.02 6.92 8.18
CA PHE A 219 -20.81 7.97 9.17
C PHE A 219 -20.17 7.45 10.45
N ILE A 220 -20.63 6.30 10.99
CA ILE A 220 -20.01 5.67 12.17
C ILE A 220 -18.53 5.34 11.90
N TYR A 221 -18.23 4.70 10.77
CA TYR A 221 -16.87 4.40 10.36
C TYR A 221 -16.00 5.65 10.28
N VAL A 222 -16.48 6.70 9.62
CA VAL A 222 -15.77 7.97 9.44
C VAL A 222 -15.57 8.69 10.77
N MET A 223 -16.58 8.68 11.64
CA MET A 223 -16.48 9.29 12.96
C MET A 223 -15.51 8.52 13.86
N LEU A 224 -15.53 7.19 13.84
CA LEU A 224 -14.58 6.36 14.59
C LEU A 224 -13.14 6.58 14.11
N THR A 225 -12.92 6.57 12.79
CA THR A 225 -11.60 6.84 12.21
C THR A 225 -11.14 8.26 12.50
N LEU A 226 -11.98 9.28 12.31
CA LEU A 226 -11.61 10.67 12.60
C LEU A 226 -11.30 10.88 14.09
N THR A 227 -12.13 10.34 14.98
CA THR A 227 -11.90 10.42 16.44
C THR A 227 -10.61 9.71 16.83
N GLY A 228 -10.34 8.53 16.26
CA GLY A 228 -9.09 7.80 16.49
C GLY A 228 -7.87 8.55 15.97
N VAL A 229 -7.96 9.19 14.81
CA VAL A 229 -6.88 10.05 14.27
C VAL A 229 -6.63 11.25 15.19
N ILE A 230 -7.68 11.92 15.66
CA ILE A 230 -7.56 13.04 16.61
C ILE A 230 -6.95 12.56 17.92
N ALA A 231 -7.34 11.39 18.42
CA ALA A 231 -6.77 10.80 19.63
C ALA A 231 -5.28 10.46 19.43
N PHE A 232 -4.90 9.83 18.31
CA PHE A 232 -3.50 9.60 17.96
C PHE A 232 -2.70 10.89 17.90
N TRP A 233 -3.28 11.94 17.32
CA TRP A 233 -2.64 13.23 17.26
C TRP A 233 -2.40 13.80 18.67
N LYS A 234 -3.41 13.82 19.53
CA LYS A 234 -3.29 14.37 20.89
C LYS A 234 -2.31 13.57 21.77
N ILE A 235 -2.35 12.24 21.71
CA ILE A 235 -1.54 11.37 22.57
C ILE A 235 -0.06 11.44 22.17
N PHE A 236 0.23 11.44 20.87
CA PHE A 236 1.59 11.29 20.38
C PHE A 236 2.19 12.58 19.81
N GLY A 237 1.45 13.70 19.85
CA GLY A 237 1.96 15.02 19.46
C GLY A 237 2.36 15.13 17.99
N ILE A 238 1.56 14.57 17.07
CA ILE A 238 1.87 14.58 15.62
C ILE A 238 1.96 16.02 15.11
N GLY A 239 3.14 16.52 14.74
CA GLY A 239 3.23 17.71 13.90
C GLY A 239 2.86 17.36 12.45
N ILE A 240 1.97 18.13 11.82
CA ILE A 240 1.75 18.05 10.36
C ILE A 240 2.62 19.14 9.72
N THR A 241 3.71 18.76 9.07
CA THR A 241 4.60 19.73 8.39
C THR A 241 4.83 19.35 6.93
N VAL A 242 3.88 19.66 6.05
CA VAL A 242 3.92 19.25 4.63
C VAL A 242 5.27 19.60 3.99
N GLU A 243 6.06 18.59 3.63
CA GLU A 243 7.25 18.76 2.81
C GLU A 243 6.80 19.08 1.38
N PHE A 244 7.28 20.21 0.86
CA PHE A 244 7.01 20.63 -0.51
C PHE A 244 7.81 19.76 -1.50
N PRO A 245 7.29 19.59 -2.74
CA PRO A 245 7.79 18.61 -3.70
C PRO A 245 9.31 18.73 -3.91
N HIS A 246 9.99 17.58 -3.80
CA HIS A 246 11.41 17.49 -4.14
C HIS A 246 11.63 17.71 -5.64
N THR A 247 12.81 18.24 -5.98
CA THR A 247 13.30 18.55 -7.33
C THR A 247 13.27 17.36 -8.31
N HIS A 248 13.03 16.13 -7.82
CA HIS A 248 12.99 14.88 -8.60
C HIS A 248 11.58 14.41 -8.99
N THR A 249 10.56 15.26 -8.89
CA THR A 249 9.15 14.93 -9.18
C THR A 249 8.97 14.26 -10.55
N ASN A 250 9.58 14.82 -11.61
CA ASN A 250 9.44 14.28 -12.97
C ASN A 250 10.06 12.88 -13.13
N TYR A 251 11.14 12.60 -12.40
CA TYR A 251 11.80 11.29 -12.44
C TYR A 251 10.94 10.21 -11.78
N ILE A 252 10.39 10.48 -10.60
CA ILE A 252 9.49 9.55 -9.89
C ILE A 252 8.27 9.26 -10.75
N MET A 253 7.69 10.30 -11.34
CA MET A 253 6.53 10.17 -12.22
C MET A 253 6.84 9.35 -13.48
N GLY A 254 8.01 9.59 -14.11
CA GLY A 254 8.46 8.79 -15.26
C GLY A 254 8.71 7.32 -14.92
N MET A 255 9.30 7.04 -13.75
CA MET A 255 9.46 5.69 -13.22
C MET A 255 8.10 5.03 -12.97
N PHE A 256 7.16 5.74 -12.37
CA PHE A 256 5.82 5.24 -12.10
C PHE A 256 5.10 4.85 -13.38
N VAL A 257 5.09 5.72 -14.40
CA VAL A 257 4.48 5.45 -15.70
C VAL A 257 5.14 4.25 -16.37
N LYS A 258 6.47 4.13 -16.30
CA LYS A 258 7.21 3.00 -16.85
C LYS A 258 6.83 1.68 -16.18
N GLU A 259 6.77 1.65 -14.86
CA GLU A 259 6.48 0.44 -14.08
C GLU A 259 5.00 0.04 -14.11
N THR A 260 4.08 1.01 -14.33
CA THR A 260 2.63 0.77 -14.38
C THR A 260 2.04 0.85 -15.79
N LEU A 261 2.89 0.82 -16.83
CA LEU A 261 2.49 1.06 -18.21
C LEU A 261 1.34 0.14 -18.65
N ILE A 262 1.42 -1.15 -18.33
CA ILE A 262 0.38 -2.13 -18.69
C ILE A 262 -0.94 -1.78 -18.03
N GLN A 263 -0.94 -1.47 -16.74
CA GLN A 263 -2.13 -1.12 -15.99
C GLN A 263 -2.75 0.19 -16.51
N LEU A 264 -1.93 1.19 -16.82
CA LEU A 264 -2.38 2.46 -17.41
C LEU A 264 -3.00 2.25 -18.80
N ILE A 265 -2.40 1.43 -19.66
CA ILE A 265 -2.96 1.09 -20.98
C ILE A 265 -4.33 0.42 -20.82
N LEU A 266 -4.49 -0.53 -19.90
CA LEU A 266 -5.77 -1.20 -19.64
C LEU A 266 -6.85 -0.21 -19.17
N ILE A 267 -6.48 0.71 -18.27
CA ILE A 267 -7.40 1.75 -17.79
C ILE A 267 -7.79 2.67 -18.94
N VAL A 268 -6.83 3.19 -19.71
CA VAL A 268 -7.09 4.08 -20.85
C VAL A 268 -7.98 3.37 -21.89
N TYR A 269 -7.67 2.12 -22.23
CA TYR A 269 -8.46 1.32 -23.16
C TYR A 269 -9.91 1.15 -22.69
N PHE A 270 -10.13 0.90 -21.40
CA PHE A 270 -11.47 0.81 -20.85
C PHE A 270 -12.21 2.15 -20.90
N PHE A 271 -11.54 3.25 -20.55
CA PHE A 271 -12.14 4.58 -20.61
C PHE A 271 -12.47 5.01 -22.05
N THR A 272 -11.68 4.64 -23.05
CA THR A 272 -11.97 4.99 -24.46
C THR A 272 -13.10 4.16 -25.05
N THR A 273 -13.18 2.86 -24.71
CA THR A 273 -14.22 1.96 -25.23
C THR A 273 -15.56 2.09 -24.50
N ASN A 274 -15.52 2.33 -23.18
CA ASN A 274 -16.69 2.23 -22.30
C ASN A 274 -16.86 3.44 -21.36
N PHE A 275 -16.55 4.65 -21.83
CA PHE A 275 -16.55 5.89 -21.02
C PHE A 275 -17.81 6.09 -20.16
N LYS A 276 -19.00 5.88 -20.75
CA LYS A 276 -20.28 6.04 -20.05
C LYS A 276 -20.43 5.05 -18.90
N THR A 277 -20.02 3.80 -19.11
CA THR A 277 -20.02 2.76 -18.08
C THR A 277 -19.00 3.11 -17.00
N ALA A 278 -17.79 3.52 -17.39
CA ALA A 278 -16.68 3.84 -16.47
C ALA A 278 -17.01 4.94 -15.45
N ILE A 279 -17.75 5.98 -15.86
CA ILE A 279 -18.16 7.10 -14.99
C ILE A 279 -19.45 6.79 -14.22
N GLY A 280 -20.33 5.96 -14.80
CA GLY A 280 -21.57 5.54 -14.15
C GLY A 280 -21.37 4.54 -13.01
N GLU A 281 -20.13 4.05 -12.82
CA GLU A 281 -19.85 3.02 -11.84
C GLU A 281 -20.05 3.52 -10.41
N ARG A 282 -20.67 2.67 -9.59
CA ARG A 282 -20.88 2.93 -8.17
C ARG A 282 -20.16 1.87 -7.35
N GLY A 283 -19.75 2.26 -6.15
CA GLY A 283 -19.23 1.34 -5.14
C GLY A 283 -17.72 1.17 -5.18
N GLN A 284 -17.26 -0.07 -5.20
CA GLN A 284 -15.84 -0.42 -4.98
C GLN A 284 -14.90 0.05 -6.09
N VAL A 285 -15.34 0.04 -7.35
CA VAL A 285 -14.52 0.52 -8.47
C VAL A 285 -14.36 2.04 -8.41
N LEU A 286 -15.47 2.75 -8.17
CA LEU A 286 -15.44 4.20 -7.94
C LEU A 286 -14.53 4.56 -6.77
N PHE A 287 -14.55 3.77 -5.68
CA PHE A 287 -13.63 3.95 -4.57
C PHE A 287 -12.17 3.86 -4.99
N LEU A 288 -11.78 2.85 -5.78
CA LEU A 288 -10.41 2.73 -6.28
C LEU A 288 -10.05 3.85 -7.26
N GLN A 289 -10.98 4.31 -8.11
CA GLN A 289 -10.77 5.45 -9.00
C GLN A 289 -10.49 6.74 -8.21
N VAL A 290 -11.33 7.05 -7.22
CA VAL A 290 -11.15 8.24 -6.37
C VAL A 290 -9.86 8.13 -5.56
N LEU A 291 -9.56 6.96 -5.00
CA LEU A 291 -8.31 6.76 -4.26
C LEU A 291 -7.08 6.90 -5.16
N ALA A 292 -7.10 6.36 -6.39
CA ALA A 292 -6.04 6.53 -7.37
C ALA A 292 -5.86 8.02 -7.73
N LEU A 293 -6.96 8.74 -7.97
CA LEU A 293 -6.94 10.17 -8.29
C LEU A 293 -6.42 11.02 -7.13
N MET A 294 -6.64 10.62 -5.88
CA MET A 294 -6.07 11.28 -4.71
C MET A 294 -4.58 10.98 -4.54
N TYR A 295 -4.16 9.74 -4.76
CA TYR A 295 -2.75 9.33 -4.59
C TYR A 295 -1.84 9.81 -5.73
N PHE A 296 -2.37 9.97 -6.94
CA PHE A 296 -1.61 10.43 -8.09
C PHE A 296 -0.92 11.80 -7.89
N PRO A 297 -1.60 12.89 -7.47
CA PRO A 297 -0.92 14.14 -7.16
C PRO A 297 -0.03 14.00 -5.91
N LEU A 298 -0.42 13.19 -4.92
CA LEU A 298 0.41 13.00 -3.73
C LEU A 298 1.73 12.29 -4.03
N LEU A 299 1.81 11.47 -5.08
CA LEU A 299 3.06 10.85 -5.55
C LEU A 299 4.13 11.89 -5.89
N THR A 300 3.73 13.06 -6.39
CA THR A 300 4.66 14.17 -6.68
C THR A 300 5.26 14.79 -5.42
N VAL A 301 4.58 14.62 -4.29
CA VAL A 301 4.98 15.14 -2.99
C VAL A 301 5.81 14.12 -2.22
N ASN A 302 5.41 12.83 -2.24
CA ASN A 302 6.09 11.80 -1.47
C ASN A 302 6.20 10.44 -2.22
N PRO A 303 7.42 9.91 -2.44
CA PRO A 303 7.63 8.64 -3.13
C PRO A 303 7.11 7.41 -2.37
N VAL A 304 6.86 7.48 -1.06
CA VAL A 304 6.31 6.36 -0.26
C VAL A 304 4.92 5.91 -0.78
N ILE A 305 4.22 6.79 -1.50
CA ILE A 305 2.89 6.52 -2.08
C ILE A 305 2.99 5.66 -3.34
N PHE A 306 4.18 5.53 -3.93
CA PHE A 306 4.40 4.79 -5.16
C PHE A 306 3.84 3.37 -5.07
N THR A 307 4.28 2.59 -4.07
CA THR A 307 3.90 1.18 -3.94
C THR A 307 2.41 0.99 -3.63
N PRO A 308 1.78 1.72 -2.69
CA PRO A 308 0.33 1.74 -2.54
C PRO A 308 -0.43 2.08 -3.82
N LEU A 309 0.05 3.08 -4.59
CA LEU A 309 -0.59 3.48 -5.84
C LEU A 309 -0.48 2.41 -6.93
N VAL A 310 0.68 1.72 -7.07
CA VAL A 310 0.84 0.57 -7.97
C VAL A 310 -0.21 -0.51 -7.67
N ILE A 311 -0.46 -0.81 -6.40
CA ILE A 311 -1.48 -1.79 -5.99
C ILE A 311 -2.88 -1.30 -6.34
N VAL A 312 -3.20 -0.02 -6.05
CA VAL A 312 -4.51 0.57 -6.36
C VAL A 312 -4.77 0.54 -7.86
N ILE A 313 -3.82 0.95 -8.69
CA ILE A 313 -3.96 0.96 -10.16
C ILE A 313 -4.06 -0.48 -10.69
N SER A 314 -3.26 -1.41 -10.18
CA SER A 314 -3.36 -2.84 -10.55
C SER A 314 -4.73 -3.45 -10.20
N ALA A 315 -5.27 -3.16 -9.01
CA ALA A 315 -6.59 -3.62 -8.61
C ALA A 315 -7.70 -2.95 -9.43
N LEU A 316 -7.54 -1.65 -9.73
CA LEU A 316 -8.47 -0.89 -10.56
C LEU A 316 -8.51 -1.41 -11.99
N SER A 317 -7.36 -1.62 -12.63
CA SER A 317 -7.29 -2.09 -14.02
C SER A 317 -8.00 -3.44 -14.18
N ILE A 318 -7.75 -4.38 -13.27
CA ILE A 318 -8.35 -5.72 -13.31
C ILE A 318 -9.86 -5.69 -13.06
N ARG A 319 -10.33 -4.85 -12.14
CA ARG A 319 -11.77 -4.69 -11.86
C ARG A 319 -12.53 -4.02 -13.00
N LEU A 320 -11.89 -3.13 -13.74
CA LEU A 320 -12.47 -2.54 -14.96
C LEU A 320 -12.53 -3.60 -16.08
N THR A 321 -11.48 -4.39 -16.27
CA THR A 321 -11.45 -5.40 -17.34
C THR A 321 -12.46 -6.53 -17.15
N GLN A 322 -12.78 -6.94 -15.92
CA GLN A 322 -13.78 -7.98 -15.67
C GLN A 322 -15.18 -7.60 -16.18
N LYS A 323 -15.46 -6.31 -16.33
CA LYS A 323 -16.78 -5.80 -16.71
C LYS A 323 -16.96 -5.59 -18.21
N ILE A 324 -15.92 -5.82 -18.99
CA ILE A 324 -15.97 -5.84 -20.46
C ILE A 324 -16.69 -7.13 -20.89
#